data_AF-A0AAX0XUA1-F1
#
_entry.id   AF-A0AAX0XUA1-F1
#
_cell.length_a   1.000
_cell.length_b   1.000
_cell.length_c   1.000
_cell.angle_alpha   90.00
_cell.angle_beta   90.00
_cell.angle_gamma   90.00
#
_symmetry.space_group_name_H-M   'P 1'
#
loop_
_entity.id
_entity.type
_entity.pdbx_description
1 polymer ?
#
loop_
_entity_poly.entity_id
_entity_poly.type
_entity_poly.pdbx_seq_one_letter_code
_entity_poly.pdbx_strand_id
1 'polypeptide(L)'
;MVKITLVSLLHTLGTRFPVYPASLLLPLLEQHQGDVWLPACKGADVAALRQHGKGAAARTLAPLTAAWCDFATGEEGATPELDALANYDSEMMDNLLMYWHSPAKINSPITDNLFELRREVVDEAHGGKLAAAWQAQQQARFEQIMAAALAGREPLCFVEVESAYWLRQRFSEMAEITLVTPELG
;
A
#
# COMPACT_ATOMS: atom_id res chain seq x y z
N MET A 1 -6.07 23.88 2.87
CA MET A 1 -5.69 22.57 2.32
C MET A 1 -5.34 21.67 3.47
N VAL A 2 -5.83 20.43 3.46
CA VAL A 2 -5.60 19.44 4.52
C VAL A 2 -4.46 18.54 4.09
N LYS A 3 -3.52 18.27 5.00
CA LYS A 3 -2.39 17.39 4.71
C LYS A 3 -2.75 15.94 4.97
N ILE A 4 -2.45 15.08 4.00
CA ILE A 4 -2.49 13.63 4.17
C ILE A 4 -1.07 13.12 3.97
N THR A 5 -0.51 12.46 4.98
CA THR A 5 0.80 11.79 4.85
C THR A 5 0.55 10.32 4.53
N LEU A 6 1.11 9.83 3.42
CA LEU A 6 0.98 8.43 3.01
C LEU A 6 2.35 7.76 2.97
N VAL A 7 2.46 6.62 3.64
CA VAL A 7 3.66 5.78 3.67
C VAL A 7 3.33 4.39 3.15
N SER A 8 3.94 4.01 2.04
CA SER A 8 3.88 2.65 1.52
C SER A 8 4.69 1.68 2.38
N LEU A 9 4.09 0.52 2.66
CA LEU A 9 4.67 -0.62 3.35
C LEU A 9 4.67 -1.83 2.42
N LEU A 10 5.77 -2.58 2.43
CA LEU A 10 5.97 -3.70 1.52
C LEU A 10 5.28 -4.99 1.97
N HIS A 11 4.79 -5.07 3.21
CA HIS A 11 4.00 -6.20 3.72
C HIS A 11 4.62 -7.58 3.36
N THR A 12 3.97 -8.39 2.50
CA THR A 12 4.45 -9.72 2.08
C THR A 12 5.72 -9.66 1.22
N LEU A 13 5.94 -8.55 0.50
CA LEU A 13 7.12 -8.33 -0.33
C LEU A 13 8.38 -7.98 0.48
N GLY A 14 8.24 -7.75 1.80
CA GLY A 14 9.36 -7.39 2.67
C GLY A 14 10.44 -8.49 2.84
N THR A 15 10.16 -9.72 2.41
CA THR A 15 11.14 -10.81 2.36
C THR A 15 12.06 -10.73 1.13
N ARG A 16 11.60 -10.06 0.07
CA ARG A 16 12.30 -9.94 -1.22
C ARG A 16 12.99 -8.59 -1.38
N PHE A 17 12.38 -7.52 -0.86
CA PHE A 17 12.85 -6.14 -1.05
C PHE A 17 13.31 -5.48 0.26
N PRO A 18 14.22 -4.49 0.19
CA PRO A 18 14.58 -3.66 1.33
C PRO A 18 13.35 -2.95 1.93
N VAL A 19 13.10 -3.15 3.22
CA VAL A 19 12.01 -2.50 3.96
C VAL A 19 12.51 -1.34 4.81
N TYR A 20 11.62 -0.41 5.14
CA TYR A 20 11.94 0.61 6.14
C TYR A 20 12.22 -0.03 7.50
N PRO A 21 13.39 0.22 8.12
CA PRO A 21 13.60 -0.21 9.50
C PRO A 21 12.66 0.58 10.43
N ALA A 22 12.24 -0.05 11.53
CA ALA A 22 11.33 0.58 12.50
C ALA A 22 11.88 1.92 13.02
N SER A 23 13.20 2.08 13.12
CA SER A 23 13.86 3.33 13.52
C SER A 23 13.55 4.53 12.61
N LEU A 24 13.13 4.31 11.36
CA LEU A 24 12.66 5.38 10.47
C LEU A 24 11.15 5.64 10.58
N LEU A 25 10.37 4.60 10.87
CA LEU A 25 8.90 4.71 10.91
C LEU A 25 8.37 5.22 12.27
N LEU A 26 9.00 4.81 13.39
CA LEU A 26 8.56 5.18 14.73
C LEU A 26 8.64 6.69 15.01
N PRO A 27 9.72 7.41 14.61
CA PRO A 27 9.77 8.87 14.79
C PRO A 27 8.65 9.60 14.05
N LEU A 28 8.29 9.15 12.85
CA LEU A 28 7.19 9.73 12.07
C LEU A 28 5.86 9.60 12.84
N LEU A 29 5.63 8.43 13.43
CA LEU A 29 4.45 8.15 14.24
C LEU A 29 4.45 8.95 15.55
N GLU A 30 5.60 9.12 16.21
CA GLU A 30 5.75 9.94 17.42
C GLU A 30 5.50 11.43 17.17
N GLN A 31 5.99 11.97 16.05
CA GLN A 31 5.88 13.38 15.72
C GLN A 31 4.48 13.76 15.22
N HIS A 32 3.74 12.80 14.65
CA HIS A 32 2.42 13.04 14.10
C HIS A 32 1.36 13.29 15.18
N GLN A 33 0.60 14.39 15.07
CA GLN A 33 -0.41 14.79 16.07
C GLN A 33 -1.85 14.39 15.70
N GLY A 34 -2.07 13.89 14.48
CA GLY A 34 -3.39 13.53 13.96
C GLY A 34 -3.74 12.04 14.08
N ASP A 35 -4.76 11.64 13.32
CA ASP A 35 -5.18 10.25 13.24
C ASP A 35 -4.13 9.42 12.50
N VAL A 36 -3.67 8.36 13.15
CA VAL A 36 -2.83 7.33 12.51
C VAL A 36 -3.72 6.21 11.98
N TRP A 37 -3.49 5.83 10.73
CA TRP A 37 -4.12 4.69 10.08
C TRP A 37 -3.08 3.63 9.76
N LEU A 38 -3.35 2.40 10.19
CA LEU A 38 -2.54 1.22 9.90
C LEU A 38 -3.34 0.23 9.05
N PRO A 39 -2.68 -0.56 8.20
CA PRO A 39 -3.36 -1.59 7.46
C PRO A 39 -3.87 -2.70 8.39
N ALA A 40 -4.88 -3.43 7.94
CA ALA A 40 -5.42 -4.59 8.66
C ALA A 40 -4.54 -5.84 8.53
N CYS A 41 -3.60 -5.82 7.57
CA CYS A 41 -2.73 -6.94 7.25
C CYS A 41 -1.66 -7.17 8.32
N LYS A 42 -1.08 -8.38 8.34
CA LYS A 42 -0.05 -8.79 9.32
C LYS A 42 1.35 -8.68 8.71
N GLY A 43 2.18 -7.76 9.17
CA GLY A 43 3.59 -7.65 8.77
C GLY A 43 4.48 -7.37 9.97
N ALA A 44 5.78 -7.64 9.86
CA ALA A 44 6.74 -7.32 10.92
C ALA A 44 6.81 -5.80 11.17
N ASP A 45 6.73 -5.01 10.11
CA ASP A 45 6.61 -3.55 10.11
C ASP A 45 5.31 -3.07 10.79
N VAL A 46 4.15 -3.62 10.40
CA VAL A 46 2.85 -3.28 11.00
C VAL A 46 2.81 -3.70 12.47
N ALA A 47 3.39 -4.84 12.82
CA ALA A 47 3.51 -5.30 14.21
C ALA A 47 4.37 -4.35 15.05
N ALA A 48 5.53 -3.93 14.52
CA ALA A 48 6.39 -2.96 15.20
C ALA A 48 5.67 -1.61 15.41
N LEU A 49 4.92 -1.14 14.41
CA LEU A 49 4.11 0.07 14.53
C LEU A 49 3.02 -0.09 15.60
N ARG A 50 2.27 -1.20 15.59
CA ARG A 50 1.19 -1.46 16.56
C ARG A 50 1.68 -1.65 18.00
N GLN A 51 2.92 -2.10 18.20
CA GLN A 51 3.52 -2.22 19.53
C GLN A 51 3.90 -0.86 20.13
N HIS A 52 4.07 0.17 19.31
CA HIS A 52 4.34 1.52 19.79
C HIS A 52 3.05 2.18 20.31
N GLY A 53 3.16 3.01 21.36
CA GLY A 53 2.00 3.59 22.07
C GLY A 53 1.00 4.29 21.16
N LYS A 54 1.44 5.11 20.19
CA LYS A 54 0.53 5.77 19.24
C LYS A 54 -0.01 4.81 18.18
N GLY A 55 0.76 3.80 17.79
CA GLY A 55 0.31 2.78 16.84
C GLY A 55 -0.68 1.79 17.45
N ALA A 56 -0.63 1.56 18.77
CA ALA A 56 -1.63 0.78 19.49
C ALA A 56 -3.02 1.43 19.46
N ALA A 57 -3.07 2.78 19.46
CA ALA A 57 -4.28 3.56 19.34
C ALA A 57 -4.67 3.88 17.87
N ALA A 58 -3.89 3.40 16.90
CA ALA A 58 -4.14 3.70 15.50
C ALA A 58 -5.44 3.07 15.00
N ARG A 59 -6.10 3.79 14.10
CA ARG A 59 -7.27 3.29 13.37
C ARG A 59 -6.81 2.24 12.36
N THR A 60 -7.71 1.32 12.02
CA THR A 60 -7.44 0.27 11.04
C THR A 60 -8.14 0.58 9.73
N LEU A 61 -7.39 0.56 8.63
CA LEU A 61 -7.93 0.71 7.28
C LEU A 61 -8.83 -0.47 6.93
N ALA A 62 -9.79 -0.23 6.02
CA ALA A 62 -10.63 -1.29 5.49
C ALA A 62 -9.75 -2.44 4.94
N PRO A 63 -10.06 -3.71 5.28
CA PRO A 63 -9.23 -4.85 4.89
C PRO A 63 -9.32 -5.08 3.38
N LEU A 64 -8.21 -5.54 2.79
CA LEU A 64 -8.15 -5.92 1.37
C LEU A 64 -8.51 -7.39 1.11
N THR A 65 -8.85 -8.17 2.14
CA THR A 65 -8.92 -9.63 2.04
C THR A 65 -9.84 -10.16 0.94
N ALA A 66 -10.93 -9.46 0.61
CA ALA A 66 -11.82 -9.89 -0.48
C ALA A 66 -11.39 -9.45 -1.89
N ALA A 67 -10.39 -8.57 -2.03
CA ALA A 67 -9.84 -8.14 -3.33
C ALA A 67 -8.35 -8.41 -3.48
N TRP A 68 -7.72 -9.00 -2.46
CA TRP A 68 -6.34 -9.43 -2.51
C TRP A 68 -6.25 -10.69 -3.37
N CYS A 69 -5.40 -10.64 -4.37
CA CYS A 69 -5.01 -11.81 -5.14
C CYS A 69 -3.55 -12.07 -4.87
N ASP A 70 -3.26 -13.10 -4.08
CA ASP A 70 -1.91 -13.65 -4.03
C ASP A 70 -1.72 -14.44 -5.32
N PHE A 71 -0.94 -13.88 -6.24
CA PHE A 71 -0.46 -14.57 -7.46
C PHE A 71 0.11 -15.96 -7.16
N ALA A 72 0.63 -16.18 -5.95
CA ALA A 72 1.22 -17.42 -5.48
C ALA A 72 0.23 -18.43 -4.86
N THR A 73 -1.08 -18.16 -4.83
CA THR A 73 -2.07 -19.06 -4.19
C THR A 73 -2.87 -19.92 -5.15
N GLY A 74 -2.61 -19.84 -6.46
CA GLY A 74 -2.98 -20.94 -7.34
C GLY A 74 -2.12 -22.15 -6.99
N GLU A 75 -2.72 -23.32 -6.78
CA GLU A 75 -1.96 -24.57 -6.88
C GLU A 75 -1.23 -24.54 -8.23
N GLU A 76 0.11 -24.69 -8.23
CA GLU A 76 0.89 -24.88 -9.46
C GLU A 76 0.15 -25.85 -10.39
N GLY A 77 -0.19 -25.41 -11.60
CA GLY A 77 -0.86 -26.25 -12.59
C GLY A 77 -2.41 -26.21 -12.60
N ALA A 78 -3.06 -25.21 -12.00
CA ALA A 78 -4.52 -25.05 -12.12
C ALA A 78 -4.97 -24.73 -13.56
N THR A 79 -4.31 -23.80 -14.25
CA THR A 79 -4.41 -23.58 -15.72
C THR A 79 -3.12 -22.93 -16.27
N PRO A 80 -2.76 -23.13 -17.56
CA PRO A 80 -1.59 -22.51 -18.18
C PRO A 80 -1.55 -20.97 -18.11
N GLU A 81 -2.72 -20.32 -18.08
CA GLU A 81 -2.84 -18.87 -18.00
C GLU A 81 -2.46 -18.33 -16.62
N LEU A 82 -2.77 -19.07 -15.55
CA LEU A 82 -2.37 -18.72 -14.18
C LEU A 82 -0.86 -18.89 -13.99
N ASP A 83 -0.29 -19.95 -14.55
CA ASP A 83 1.16 -20.17 -14.54
C ASP A 83 1.90 -19.06 -15.31
N ALA A 84 1.35 -18.62 -16.45
CA ALA A 84 1.89 -17.49 -17.21
C ALA A 84 1.83 -16.17 -16.42
N LEU A 85 0.73 -15.93 -15.70
CA LEU A 85 0.58 -14.75 -14.84
C LEU A 85 1.57 -14.77 -13.66
N ALA A 86 1.77 -15.92 -13.03
CA ALA A 86 2.73 -16.07 -11.94
C ALA A 86 4.18 -15.85 -12.41
N ASN A 87 4.54 -16.37 -13.60
CA ASN A 87 5.85 -16.12 -14.21
C ASN A 87 6.06 -14.63 -14.53
N TYR A 88 5.05 -13.99 -15.10
CA TYR A 88 5.09 -12.55 -15.38
C TYR A 88 5.30 -11.73 -14.08
N ASP A 89 4.57 -12.04 -13.01
CA ASP A 89 4.74 -11.37 -11.72
C ASP A 89 6.15 -11.59 -11.17
N SER A 90 6.68 -12.81 -11.25
CA SER A 90 8.03 -13.11 -10.80
C SER A 90 9.09 -12.32 -11.57
N GLU A 91 9.01 -12.28 -12.91
CA GLU A 91 9.92 -11.53 -13.76
C GLU A 91 9.83 -10.02 -13.51
N MET A 92 8.61 -9.49 -13.35
CA MET A 92 8.40 -8.08 -13.01
C MET A 92 9.07 -7.73 -11.68
N MET A 93 8.89 -8.58 -10.66
CA MET A 93 9.52 -8.39 -9.36
C MET A 93 11.06 -8.53 -9.41
N ASP A 94 11.60 -9.40 -10.27
CA ASP A 94 13.05 -9.51 -10.50
C ASP A 94 13.62 -8.27 -11.18
N ASN A 95 12.93 -7.75 -12.19
CA ASN A 95 13.30 -6.48 -12.82
C ASN A 95 13.25 -5.33 -11.82
N LEU A 96 12.27 -5.35 -10.93
CA LEU A 96 12.13 -4.35 -9.89
C LEU A 96 13.26 -4.43 -8.85
N LEU A 97 13.80 -5.62 -8.56
CA LEU A 97 14.99 -5.76 -7.71
C LEU A 97 16.20 -5.03 -8.28
N MET A 98 16.34 -4.97 -9.62
CA MET A 98 17.42 -4.21 -10.26
C MET A 98 17.27 -2.69 -10.08
N TYR A 99 16.10 -2.19 -9.67
CA TYR A 99 15.85 -0.77 -9.42
C TYR A 99 15.77 -0.45 -7.92
N TRP A 100 15.19 -1.34 -7.13
CA TRP A 100 14.77 -1.10 -5.75
C TRP A 100 15.81 -1.54 -4.71
N HIS A 101 16.99 -0.95 -4.75
CA HIS A 101 18.09 -1.29 -3.84
C HIS A 101 18.03 -0.60 -2.46
N SER A 102 17.07 0.32 -2.27
CA SER A 102 16.93 1.09 -1.03
C SER A 102 15.46 1.29 -0.66
N PRO A 103 15.12 1.28 0.64
CA PRO A 103 13.80 1.65 1.12
C PRO A 103 13.33 3.03 0.64
N ALA A 104 14.25 3.95 0.34
CA ALA A 104 13.96 5.26 -0.24
C ALA A 104 13.03 5.21 -1.47
N LYS A 105 13.11 4.11 -2.23
CA LYS A 105 12.36 3.92 -3.47
C LYS A 105 10.92 3.49 -3.24
N ILE A 106 10.55 3.03 -2.03
CA ILE A 106 9.23 2.47 -1.74
C ILE A 106 8.11 3.47 -2.02
N ASN A 107 8.34 4.75 -1.75
CA ASN A 107 7.37 5.81 -1.97
C ASN A 107 7.57 6.57 -3.31
N SER A 108 8.35 6.01 -4.25
CA SER A 108 8.68 6.70 -5.50
C SER A 108 7.56 6.55 -6.55
N PRO A 109 7.40 7.54 -7.46
CA PRO A 109 6.45 7.42 -8.57
C PRO A 109 6.69 6.21 -9.48
N ILE A 110 7.94 5.73 -9.57
CA ILE A 110 8.28 4.53 -10.35
C ILE A 110 7.65 3.29 -9.70
N THR A 111 7.66 3.21 -8.38
CA THR A 111 6.98 2.12 -7.65
C THR A 111 5.48 2.19 -7.87
N ASP A 112 4.88 3.38 -7.77
CA ASP A 112 3.44 3.55 -8.00
C ASP A 112 3.03 3.08 -9.41
N ASN A 113 3.74 3.53 -10.46
CA ASN A 113 3.47 3.12 -11.84
C ASN A 113 3.59 1.60 -12.04
N LEU A 114 4.55 0.96 -11.39
CA LEU A 114 4.74 -0.49 -11.49
C LEU A 114 3.59 -1.27 -10.86
N PHE A 115 3.11 -0.84 -9.70
CA PHE A 115 1.96 -1.49 -9.06
C PHE A 115 0.65 -1.18 -9.77
N GLU A 116 0.52 -0.02 -10.42
CA GLU A 116 -0.58 0.28 -11.34
C GLU A 116 -0.59 -0.70 -12.52
N LEU A 117 0.51 -0.83 -13.26
CA LEU A 117 0.64 -1.78 -14.38
C LEU A 117 0.41 -3.21 -13.94
N ARG A 118 0.99 -3.62 -12.80
CA ARG A 118 0.75 -4.93 -12.22
C ARG A 118 -0.74 -5.16 -12.00
N ARG A 119 -1.47 -4.17 -11.47
CA ARG A 119 -2.92 -4.29 -11.21
C ARG A 119 -3.70 -4.50 -12.50
N GLU A 120 -3.37 -3.78 -13.57
CA GLU A 120 -4.02 -3.94 -14.87
C GLU A 120 -3.92 -5.39 -15.38
N VAL A 121 -2.73 -5.99 -15.26
CA VAL A 121 -2.50 -7.38 -15.68
C VAL A 121 -3.34 -8.38 -14.87
N VAL A 122 -3.49 -8.16 -13.55
CA VAL A 122 -4.35 -9.02 -12.72
C VAL A 122 -5.83 -8.84 -13.06
N ASP A 123 -6.26 -7.61 -13.32
CA ASP A 123 -7.65 -7.34 -13.69
C ASP A 123 -8.01 -7.98 -15.03
N GLU A 124 -7.08 -7.97 -15.99
CA GLU A 124 -7.21 -8.68 -17.27
C GLU A 124 -7.31 -10.20 -17.07
N ALA A 125 -6.45 -10.78 -16.21
CA ALA A 125 -6.38 -12.23 -16.00
C ALA A 125 -7.54 -12.80 -15.17
N HIS A 126 -8.01 -12.08 -14.14
CA HIS A 126 -9.03 -12.59 -13.20
C HIS A 126 -10.45 -12.03 -13.44
N GLY A 127 -10.59 -11.09 -14.37
CA GLY A 127 -11.87 -10.56 -14.82
C GLY A 127 -12.57 -9.59 -13.86
N GLY A 128 -13.70 -9.06 -14.31
CA GLY A 128 -14.35 -7.88 -13.71
C GLY A 128 -14.84 -8.02 -12.27
N LYS A 129 -15.04 -9.24 -11.75
CA LYS A 129 -15.46 -9.43 -10.35
C LYS A 129 -14.36 -9.05 -9.36
N LEU A 130 -13.11 -9.44 -9.65
CA LEU A 130 -11.97 -9.08 -8.81
C LEU A 130 -11.68 -7.58 -8.90
N ALA A 131 -11.69 -7.03 -10.12
CA ALA A 131 -11.51 -5.59 -10.35
C ALA A 131 -12.56 -4.75 -9.61
N ALA A 132 -13.83 -5.16 -9.62
CA ALA A 132 -14.90 -4.48 -8.89
C ALA A 132 -14.71 -4.54 -7.36
N ALA A 133 -14.29 -5.70 -6.84
CA ALA A 133 -13.99 -5.86 -5.42
C ALA A 133 -12.80 -4.98 -4.99
N TRP A 134 -11.76 -4.92 -5.83
CA TRP A 134 -10.58 -4.06 -5.62
C TRP A 134 -11.00 -2.60 -5.56
N GLN A 135 -11.70 -2.13 -6.58
CA GLN A 135 -12.17 -0.74 -6.64
C GLN A 135 -13.06 -0.39 -5.43
N ALA A 136 -13.97 -1.28 -5.03
CA ALA A 136 -14.83 -1.03 -3.88
C ALA A 136 -14.04 -0.89 -2.56
N GLN A 137 -13.01 -1.70 -2.35
CA GLN A 137 -12.18 -1.61 -1.15
C GLN A 137 -11.25 -0.41 -1.15
N GLN A 138 -10.68 -0.07 -2.30
CA GLN A 138 -9.88 1.13 -2.47
C GLN A 138 -10.71 2.40 -2.21
N GLN A 139 -11.95 2.41 -2.72
CA GLN A 139 -12.91 3.47 -2.46
C GLN A 139 -13.26 3.58 -0.96
N ALA A 140 -13.51 2.47 -0.28
CA ALA A 140 -13.79 2.48 1.16
C ALA A 140 -12.62 3.05 1.98
N ARG A 141 -11.37 2.71 1.63
CA ARG A 141 -10.17 3.27 2.26
C ARG A 141 -10.05 4.77 2.03
N PHE A 142 -10.27 5.22 0.79
CA PHE A 142 -10.28 6.64 0.46
C PHE A 142 -11.32 7.40 1.29
N GLU A 143 -12.54 6.90 1.38
CA GLU A 143 -13.62 7.52 2.16
C GLU A 143 -13.28 7.59 3.67
N GLN A 144 -12.66 6.56 4.23
CA GLN A 144 -12.19 6.56 5.63
C GLN A 144 -11.19 7.68 5.90
N ILE A 145 -10.21 7.84 5.01
CA ILE A 145 -9.15 8.85 5.16
C ILE A 145 -9.71 10.25 4.88
N MET A 146 -10.54 10.41 3.83
CA MET A 146 -11.16 11.69 3.50
C MET A 146 -12.11 12.18 4.58
N ALA A 147 -12.86 11.28 5.24
CA ALA A 147 -13.69 11.67 6.38
C ALA A 147 -12.87 12.25 7.55
N ALA A 148 -11.63 11.77 7.74
CA ALA A 148 -10.70 12.38 8.68
C ALA A 148 -10.20 13.75 8.20
N ALA A 149 -9.78 13.83 6.93
CA ALA A 149 -9.29 15.06 6.31
C ALA A 149 -10.34 16.19 6.33
N LEU A 150 -11.58 15.89 5.92
CA LEU A 150 -12.70 16.85 5.89
C LEU A 150 -13.11 17.34 7.29
N ALA A 151 -12.82 16.56 8.33
CA ALA A 151 -12.98 16.98 9.72
C ALA A 151 -11.82 17.89 10.22
N GLY A 152 -10.94 18.34 9.33
CA GLY A 152 -9.80 19.20 9.64
C GLY A 152 -8.62 18.48 10.31
N ARG A 153 -8.63 17.14 10.32
CA ARG A 153 -7.54 16.33 10.88
C ARG A 153 -6.54 16.04 9.78
N GLU A 154 -5.25 16.07 10.10
CA GLU A 154 -4.19 15.67 9.16
C GLU A 154 -3.89 14.18 9.40
N PRO A 155 -4.26 13.25 8.50
CA PRO A 155 -4.04 11.82 8.73
C PRO A 155 -2.61 11.39 8.35
N LEU A 156 -2.03 10.47 9.13
CA LEU A 156 -0.87 9.68 8.76
C LEU A 156 -1.31 8.25 8.44
N CYS A 157 -1.16 7.85 7.19
CA CYS A 157 -1.62 6.57 6.68
C CYS A 157 -0.44 5.69 6.28
N PHE A 158 -0.28 4.57 6.96
CA PHE A 158 0.56 3.47 6.48
C PHE A 158 -0.32 2.53 5.65
N VAL A 159 0.11 2.23 4.43
CA VAL A 159 -0.69 1.48 3.45
C VAL A 159 0.19 0.45 2.75
N GLU A 160 -0.34 -0.73 2.45
CA GLU A 160 0.28 -1.70 1.55
C GLU A 160 0.66 -1.05 0.22
N VAL A 161 1.85 -1.32 -0.30
CA VAL A 161 2.36 -0.69 -1.53
C VAL A 161 1.44 -0.94 -2.72
N GLU A 162 0.79 -2.11 -2.76
CA GLU A 162 -0.19 -2.51 -3.77
C GLU A 162 -1.44 -1.62 -3.76
N SER A 163 -1.75 -0.94 -2.66
CA SER A 163 -2.92 -0.06 -2.53
C SER A 163 -2.53 1.42 -2.57
N ALA A 164 -1.27 1.73 -2.26
CA ALA A 164 -0.77 3.08 -2.11
C ALA A 164 -0.83 3.89 -3.41
N TYR A 165 -0.43 3.30 -4.56
CA TYR A 165 -0.42 4.00 -5.84
C TYR A 165 -1.78 4.62 -6.17
N TRP A 166 -2.85 3.83 -6.00
CA TRP A 166 -4.22 4.24 -6.27
C TRP A 166 -4.66 5.35 -5.31
N LEU A 167 -4.35 5.22 -4.02
CA LEU A 167 -4.69 6.26 -3.04
C LEU A 167 -3.96 7.57 -3.31
N ARG A 168 -2.66 7.53 -3.65
CA ARG A 168 -1.90 8.73 -4.00
C ARG A 168 -2.47 9.42 -5.23
N GLN A 169 -2.76 8.66 -6.28
CA GLN A 169 -3.40 9.17 -7.49
C GLN A 169 -4.71 9.87 -7.14
N ARG A 170 -5.61 9.19 -6.42
CA ARG A 170 -6.89 9.77 -5.99
C ARG A 170 -6.75 11.01 -5.13
N PHE A 171 -5.85 11.02 -4.15
CA PHE A 171 -5.63 12.20 -3.32
C PHE A 171 -5.02 13.36 -4.10
N SER A 172 -4.18 13.09 -5.11
CA SER A 172 -3.58 14.12 -5.95
C SER A 172 -4.59 14.83 -6.87
N GLU A 173 -5.70 14.17 -7.18
CA GLU A 173 -6.82 14.73 -7.96
C GLU A 173 -7.69 15.70 -7.13
N MET A 174 -7.55 15.69 -5.79
CA MET A 174 -8.37 16.50 -4.88
C MET A 174 -7.70 17.85 -4.59
N ALA A 175 -8.32 18.95 -5.02
CA ALA A 175 -7.78 20.30 -4.87
C ALA A 175 -7.59 20.73 -3.39
N GLU A 176 -8.36 20.14 -2.48
CA GLU A 176 -8.33 20.46 -1.05
C GLU A 176 -7.21 19.74 -0.30
N ILE A 177 -6.57 18.75 -0.93
CA ILE A 177 -5.59 17.86 -0.31
C ILE A 177 -4.17 18.26 -0.71
N THR A 178 -3.27 18.23 0.28
CA THR A 178 -1.83 18.23 0.06
C THR A 178 -1.30 16.87 0.47
N LEU A 179 -0.93 16.06 -0.52
CA LEU A 179 -0.29 14.77 -0.27
C LEU A 179 1.16 14.99 0.14
N VAL A 180 1.54 14.41 1.29
CA VAL A 180 2.90 14.46 1.82
C VAL A 180 3.51 13.08 1.73
N THR A 181 4.63 12.99 1.03
CA THR A 181 5.51 11.82 1.06
C THR A 181 6.65 12.11 2.02
N PRO A 182 6.79 11.38 3.14
CA PRO A 182 7.88 11.64 4.07
C PRO A 182 9.21 11.17 3.49
N GLU A 183 10.26 11.95 3.72
CA GLU A 183 11.64 11.59 3.38
C GLU A 183 12.14 10.52 4.36
N LEU A 184 12.03 9.26 3.95
CA LEU A 184 12.43 8.10 4.75
C LEU A 184 13.66 7.44 4.11
N GLY A 185 14.85 7.96 4.43
CA GLY A 185 16.15 7.34 4.09
C GLY A 185 16.55 7.44 2.61
#